data_AF-E8V0G1-F1
#
_entry.id   AF-E8V0G1-F1
#
_cell.length_a   1.000
_cell.length_b   1.000
_cell.length_c   1.000
_cell.angle_alpha   90.00
_cell.angle_beta   90.00
_cell.angle_gamma   90.00
#
_symmetry.space_group_name_H-M   'P 1'
#
loop_
_entity.id
_entity.type
_entity.pdbx_description
1 polymer ?
#
loop_
_entity_poly.entity_id
_entity_poly.type
_entity_poly.pdbx_seq_one_letter_code
_entity_poly.pdbx_strand_id
1 'polypeptide(L)'
;MGKEHLRLDSQFSSLAAFWKPQSPDEVMTGTLTINDDGIRFVTSPQYFRGAKVPPLDLTQWNSDSNSIPRSDILHGFFEGKNCSLLNVIEVEQAGLTSYEDEQQSVISTAQRASIFVSGMRTGAMNDRCLDSARYTFSSLSKFVNTPSTEKWGEGRVTIEVQLEPKPLLDLVLDTGIHLELKAYQTLTTDEEIEARVTKTVAIVEVTPPEAESLAWFMNIGNRLENLFSLLAGTSLGMETFFVYREDKSGAVIKKQHAFVEKYKILDALRHSNSQLALAISTWLSESKGFREIENLVLGVLRKGKLFVETEFLSLAQALEGFHRATGGDESKMDKNSFKALRGKIEKFLEELEIDDETAKKVSAAVANCNQISFRSRLKELCGRISQSTLGEMKIDPDAFAASVMETRNFFTHAGGSSGEKSEPLRGGELFLLSQKMRALLRGVFLLHLGFPEPQFKDLIVREATKWR
;
A
#
# COMPACT_ATOMS: atom_id res chain seq x y z
N MET A 1 -16.59 26.66 -8.77
CA MET A 1 -16.40 25.51 -7.87
C MET A 1 -15.66 24.40 -8.63
N GLY A 2 -14.52 23.90 -8.12
CA GLY A 2 -14.24 22.46 -8.22
C GLY A 2 -13.03 21.89 -8.98
N LYS A 3 -12.00 22.65 -9.41
CA LYS A 3 -10.79 22.05 -10.06
C LYS A 3 -9.51 22.02 -9.22
N GLU A 4 -9.60 22.30 -7.92
CA GLU A 4 -8.49 22.15 -6.94
C GLU A 4 -8.51 20.80 -6.20
N HIS A 5 -9.44 19.90 -6.52
CA HIS A 5 -9.64 18.65 -5.79
C HIS A 5 -9.83 17.44 -6.73
N LEU A 6 -8.95 17.28 -7.74
CA LEU A 6 -8.88 16.01 -8.45
C LEU A 6 -8.46 14.93 -7.43
N ARG A 7 -9.35 13.95 -7.24
CA ARG A 7 -9.08 12.79 -6.39
C ARG A 7 -8.23 11.79 -7.15
N LEU A 8 -7.50 10.98 -6.41
CA LEU A 8 -6.66 9.92 -6.95
C LEU A 8 -7.46 8.94 -7.83
N ASP A 9 -8.73 8.72 -7.50
CA ASP A 9 -9.68 7.83 -8.16
C ASP A 9 -10.66 8.55 -9.11
N SER A 10 -10.45 9.83 -9.43
CA SER A 10 -11.34 10.60 -10.32
C SER A 10 -11.66 9.89 -11.64
N GLN A 11 -12.88 10.07 -12.12
CA GLN A 11 -13.36 9.52 -13.38
C GLN A 11 -13.76 10.63 -14.33
N PHE A 12 -13.36 10.53 -15.59
CA PHE A 12 -13.77 11.45 -16.65
C PHE A 12 -13.45 10.86 -18.03
N SER A 13 -14.09 11.41 -19.06
CA SER A 13 -13.71 11.18 -20.44
C SER A 13 -13.68 12.51 -21.18
N SER A 14 -12.59 12.81 -21.86
CA SER A 14 -12.43 14.06 -22.60
C SER A 14 -11.43 13.91 -23.74
N LEU A 15 -11.46 14.87 -24.66
CA LEU A 15 -10.49 14.96 -25.74
C LEU A 15 -9.12 15.36 -25.20
N ALA A 16 -8.08 14.71 -25.72
CA ALA A 16 -6.70 14.96 -25.34
C ALA A 16 -5.76 14.81 -26.54
N ALA A 17 -4.59 15.41 -26.43
CA ALA A 17 -3.50 15.24 -27.37
C ALA A 17 -2.25 14.80 -26.60
N PHE A 18 -1.54 13.79 -27.12
CA PHE A 18 -0.34 13.23 -26.53
C PHE A 18 0.76 13.02 -27.57
N TRP A 19 2.01 13.12 -27.15
CA TRP A 19 3.18 12.88 -27.98
C TRP A 19 4.33 12.32 -27.13
N LYS A 20 5.32 11.72 -27.79
CA LYS A 20 6.54 11.27 -27.13
C LYS A 20 7.44 12.48 -26.86
N PRO A 21 8.08 12.60 -25.69
CA PRO A 21 8.97 13.73 -25.41
C PRO A 21 10.10 13.91 -26.43
N GLN A 22 10.56 12.82 -27.06
CA GLN A 22 11.63 12.84 -28.07
C GLN A 22 11.14 13.32 -29.45
N SER A 23 9.82 13.27 -29.71
CA SER A 23 9.20 13.63 -30.98
C SER A 23 7.96 14.51 -30.74
N PRO A 24 8.13 15.76 -30.28
CA PRO A 24 7.01 16.62 -29.86
C PRO A 24 6.07 17.02 -31.01
N ASP A 25 6.54 16.98 -32.25
CA ASP A 25 5.74 17.31 -33.43
C ASP A 25 4.85 16.15 -33.89
N GLU A 26 5.09 14.92 -33.41
CA GLU A 26 4.29 13.73 -33.69
C GLU A 26 3.13 13.61 -32.69
N VAL A 27 2.09 14.43 -32.90
CA VAL A 27 0.94 14.53 -31.99
C VAL A 27 -0.13 13.48 -32.31
N MET A 28 -0.47 12.67 -31.31
CA MET A 28 -1.61 11.76 -31.31
C MET A 28 -2.80 12.46 -30.64
N THR A 29 -3.87 12.75 -31.39
CA THR A 29 -5.13 13.25 -30.83
C THR A 29 -6.08 12.09 -30.57
N GLY A 30 -6.97 12.23 -29.59
CA GLY A 30 -7.92 11.18 -29.26
C GLY A 30 -8.76 11.47 -28.02
N THR A 31 -9.38 10.42 -27.49
CA THR A 31 -10.16 10.47 -26.26
C THR A 31 -9.41 9.80 -25.12
N LEU A 32 -9.17 10.53 -24.04
CA LEU A 32 -8.68 10.01 -22.77
C LEU A 32 -9.88 9.67 -21.89
N THR A 33 -9.96 8.42 -21.46
CA THR A 33 -10.98 7.91 -20.54
C THR A 33 -10.31 7.35 -19.30
N ILE A 34 -10.74 7.84 -18.15
CA ILE A 34 -10.32 7.36 -16.84
C ILE A 34 -11.58 6.88 -16.11
N ASN A 35 -11.68 5.58 -15.87
CA ASN A 35 -12.82 4.94 -15.20
C ASN A 35 -12.32 3.78 -14.32
N ASP A 36 -13.21 2.95 -13.79
CA ASP A 36 -12.83 1.82 -12.91
C ASP A 36 -12.01 0.74 -13.65
N ASP A 37 -12.10 0.66 -14.97
CA ASP A 37 -11.33 -0.27 -15.80
C ASP A 37 -9.88 0.19 -16.03
N GLY A 38 -9.56 1.44 -15.70
CA GLY A 38 -8.21 2.00 -15.80
C GLY A 38 -8.14 3.35 -16.50
N ILE A 39 -6.95 3.65 -17.02
CA ILE A 39 -6.64 4.85 -17.79
C ILE A 39 -6.40 4.41 -19.23
N ARG A 40 -7.29 4.81 -20.15
CA ARG A 40 -7.24 4.43 -21.56
C ARG A 40 -7.23 5.67 -22.43
N PHE A 41 -6.30 5.73 -23.38
CA PHE A 41 -6.29 6.73 -24.44
C PHE A 41 -6.54 6.03 -25.78
N VAL A 42 -7.54 6.48 -26.53
CA VAL A 42 -7.86 5.94 -27.86
C VAL A 42 -7.67 7.06 -28.88
N THR A 43 -6.78 6.84 -29.86
CA THR A 43 -6.51 7.85 -30.89
C THR A 43 -7.75 8.09 -31.76
N SER A 44 -7.83 9.29 -32.33
CA SER A 44 -8.83 9.61 -33.34
C SER A 44 -8.77 8.58 -34.48
N PRO A 45 -9.92 8.02 -34.91
CA PRO A 45 -9.93 7.01 -35.94
C PRO A 45 -9.47 7.59 -37.29
N GLN A 46 -8.64 6.85 -38.00
CA GLN A 46 -8.16 7.18 -39.35
C GLN A 46 -8.85 6.28 -40.37
N TYR A 47 -9.31 6.88 -41.47
CA TYR A 47 -9.98 6.17 -42.56
C TYR A 47 -9.06 5.98 -43.77
N PHE A 48 -9.02 4.77 -44.30
CA PHE A 48 -8.25 4.38 -45.48
C PHE A 48 -9.15 3.71 -46.53
N ARG A 49 -8.82 3.91 -47.81
CA ARG A 49 -9.55 3.33 -48.96
C ARG A 49 -8.59 2.99 -50.10
N GLY A 50 -8.87 1.89 -50.79
CA GLY A 50 -8.11 1.39 -51.93
C GLY A 50 -6.65 1.07 -51.57
N ALA A 51 -5.71 1.43 -52.44
CA ALA A 51 -4.28 1.13 -52.27
C ALA A 51 -3.61 1.77 -51.05
N LYS A 52 -4.31 2.63 -50.30
CA LYS A 52 -3.83 3.25 -49.05
C LYS A 52 -4.19 2.45 -47.80
N VAL A 53 -4.99 1.39 -47.92
CA VAL A 53 -5.31 0.50 -46.80
C VAL A 53 -4.02 -0.20 -46.36
N PRO A 54 -3.59 -0.05 -45.08
CA PRO A 54 -2.44 -0.76 -44.57
C PRO A 54 -2.64 -2.28 -44.70
N PRO A 55 -1.61 -3.06 -45.08
CA PRO A 55 -1.71 -4.50 -45.08
C PRO A 55 -2.04 -5.01 -43.68
N LEU A 56 -2.82 -6.10 -43.59
CA LEU A 56 -3.12 -6.76 -42.33
C LEU A 56 -1.81 -7.18 -41.66
N ASP A 57 -1.47 -6.58 -40.52
CA ASP A 57 -0.32 -7.00 -39.74
C ASP A 57 -0.68 -8.23 -38.89
N LEU A 58 -0.68 -9.39 -39.53
CA LEU A 58 -0.92 -10.69 -38.88
C LEU A 58 0.17 -11.06 -37.86
N THR A 59 1.28 -10.31 -37.77
CA THR A 59 2.35 -10.59 -36.82
C THR A 59 1.94 -10.28 -35.37
N GLN A 60 0.95 -9.41 -35.16
CA GLN A 60 0.42 -9.10 -33.82
C GLN A 60 -0.34 -10.27 -33.17
N TRP A 61 -0.84 -11.23 -33.96
CA TRP A 61 -1.54 -12.40 -33.42
C TRP A 61 -0.59 -13.48 -32.87
N ASN A 62 0.65 -13.50 -33.37
CA ASN A 62 1.68 -14.49 -33.05
C ASN A 62 2.89 -13.88 -32.31
N SER A 63 2.84 -12.60 -31.94
CA SER A 63 3.98 -11.96 -31.30
C SER A 63 4.08 -12.37 -29.83
N ASP A 64 5.23 -12.95 -29.46
CA ASP A 64 5.61 -13.18 -28.07
C ASP A 64 5.37 -11.92 -27.23
N SER A 65 4.93 -12.08 -25.98
CA SER A 65 4.59 -11.01 -25.02
C SER A 65 5.63 -9.87 -24.83
N ASN A 66 6.83 -9.98 -25.42
CA ASN A 66 7.89 -8.97 -25.44
C ASN A 66 7.82 -7.96 -26.60
N SER A 67 6.88 -8.09 -27.55
CA SER A 67 6.75 -7.20 -28.72
C SER A 67 5.87 -5.97 -28.50
N ILE A 68 5.10 -5.92 -27.40
CA ILE A 68 4.10 -4.87 -27.19
C ILE A 68 4.80 -3.51 -27.04
N PRO A 69 4.52 -2.50 -27.89
CA PRO A 69 5.10 -1.18 -27.78
C PRO A 69 4.86 -0.58 -26.39
N ARG A 70 5.94 -0.21 -25.71
CA ARG A 70 5.90 0.47 -24.40
C ARG A 70 6.51 1.85 -24.52
N SER A 71 5.95 2.80 -23.79
CA SER A 71 6.52 4.13 -23.62
C SER A 71 6.45 4.50 -22.15
N ASP A 72 7.59 4.91 -21.58
CA ASP A 72 7.65 5.25 -20.16
C ASP A 72 6.79 6.48 -19.85
N ILE A 73 6.69 7.41 -20.81
CA ILE A 73 5.91 8.64 -20.68
C ILE A 73 5.42 9.17 -22.03
N LEU A 74 4.21 9.73 -22.03
CA LEU A 74 3.72 10.64 -23.06
C LEU A 74 3.40 12.00 -22.42
N HIS A 75 3.83 13.08 -23.07
CA HIS A 75 3.42 14.44 -22.71
C HIS A 75 2.18 14.81 -23.46
N GLY A 76 1.32 15.62 -22.85
CA GLY A 76 0.09 15.99 -23.50
C GLY A 76 -0.53 17.29 -23.05
N PHE A 77 -1.72 17.49 -23.60
CA PHE A 77 -2.63 18.58 -23.30
C PHE A 77 -4.04 18.03 -23.10
N PHE A 78 -4.67 18.43 -21.99
CA PHE A 78 -5.99 18.01 -21.56
C PHE A 78 -6.73 19.20 -20.94
N GLU A 79 -7.93 19.51 -21.44
CA GLU A 79 -8.80 20.59 -20.94
C GLU A 79 -8.10 21.93 -20.66
N GLY A 80 -7.23 22.41 -21.55
CA GLY A 80 -6.54 23.68 -21.35
C GLY A 80 -5.25 23.59 -20.53
N LYS A 81 -4.87 22.39 -20.07
CA LYS A 81 -3.72 22.20 -19.17
C LYS A 81 -2.74 21.16 -19.71
N ASN A 82 -1.48 21.32 -19.31
CA ASN A 82 -0.44 20.33 -19.51
C ASN A 82 -0.77 19.05 -18.75
N CYS A 83 -0.41 17.89 -19.29
CA CYS A 83 -0.57 16.61 -18.62
C CYS A 83 0.52 15.59 -19.01
N SER A 84 0.55 14.46 -18.32
CA SER A 84 1.41 13.32 -18.64
C SER A 84 0.70 11.99 -18.43
N LEU A 85 0.96 11.03 -19.32
CA LEU A 85 0.61 9.63 -19.14
C LEU A 85 1.90 8.85 -18.89
N LEU A 86 1.92 7.98 -17.88
CA LEU A 86 3.11 7.20 -17.52
C LEU A 86 2.85 5.70 -17.61
N ASN A 87 3.91 4.94 -17.91
CA ASN A 87 3.90 3.49 -18.13
C ASN A 87 2.81 3.10 -19.13
N VAL A 88 2.96 3.62 -20.36
CA VAL A 88 2.00 3.46 -21.45
C VAL A 88 2.31 2.19 -22.21
N ILE A 89 1.27 1.38 -22.43
CA ILE A 89 1.31 0.14 -23.19
C ILE A 89 0.26 0.24 -24.30
N GLU A 90 0.64 -0.05 -25.53
CA GLU A 90 -0.32 -0.20 -26.63
C GLU A 90 -1.04 -1.55 -26.51
N VAL A 91 -2.38 -1.56 -26.51
CA VAL A 91 -3.16 -2.76 -26.18
C VAL A 91 -3.95 -3.29 -27.37
N GLU A 92 -4.47 -2.41 -28.23
CA GLU A 92 -5.29 -2.82 -29.36
C GLU A 92 -5.11 -1.86 -30.55
N GLN A 93 -5.02 -2.40 -31.75
CA GLN A 93 -5.40 -1.69 -32.97
C GLN A 93 -6.85 -2.05 -33.29
N ALA A 94 -7.79 -1.21 -32.86
CA ALA A 94 -9.19 -1.38 -33.21
C ALA A 94 -9.36 -0.89 -34.66
N GLY A 95 -9.26 -1.82 -35.60
CA GLY A 95 -9.46 -1.46 -37.01
C GLY A 95 -9.36 -2.60 -37.99
N LEU A 96 -10.42 -3.39 -38.11
CA LEU A 96 -10.61 -4.21 -39.29
C LEU A 96 -12.09 -4.47 -39.57
N THR A 97 -12.64 -3.63 -40.43
CA THR A 97 -13.84 -3.94 -41.22
C THR A 97 -13.45 -3.83 -42.68
N SER A 98 -12.88 -4.89 -43.25
CA SER A 98 -12.73 -5.01 -44.70
C SER A 98 -14.10 -5.34 -45.28
N TYR A 99 -14.66 -4.46 -46.11
CA TYR A 99 -15.91 -4.74 -46.82
C TYR A 99 -15.59 -5.57 -48.08
N GLU A 100 -16.42 -6.59 -48.36
CA GLU A 100 -16.20 -7.54 -49.47
C GLU A 100 -16.20 -6.88 -50.86
N ASP A 101 -16.89 -5.74 -51.00
CA ASP A 101 -17.06 -5.04 -52.28
C ASP A 101 -16.00 -3.95 -52.57
N GLU A 102 -15.37 -3.37 -51.54
CA GLU A 102 -14.31 -2.37 -51.66
C GLU A 102 -13.32 -2.42 -50.49
N GLN A 103 -12.01 -2.39 -50.77
CA GLN A 103 -10.98 -2.29 -49.74
C GLN A 103 -11.07 -0.94 -49.01
N GLN A 104 -11.62 -0.95 -47.81
CA GLN A 104 -11.73 0.18 -46.90
C GLN A 104 -11.34 -0.28 -45.49
N SER A 105 -10.77 0.61 -44.68
CA SER A 105 -10.48 0.33 -43.26
C SER A 105 -10.57 1.58 -42.41
N VAL A 106 -11.04 1.43 -41.18
CA VAL A 106 -10.93 2.45 -40.12
C VAL A 106 -10.00 1.90 -39.06
N ILE A 107 -8.98 2.65 -38.66
CA ILE A 107 -7.98 2.21 -37.68
C ILE A 107 -7.87 3.23 -36.55
N SER A 108 -7.84 2.72 -35.33
CA SER A 108 -7.50 3.51 -34.13
C SER A 108 -6.58 2.70 -33.23
N THR A 109 -5.70 3.39 -32.51
CA THR A 109 -4.79 2.78 -31.55
C THR A 109 -5.30 3.05 -30.14
N ALA A 110 -5.41 1.99 -29.34
CA ALA A 110 -5.74 2.08 -27.93
C ALA A 110 -4.51 1.84 -27.07
N GLN A 111 -4.24 2.79 -26.19
CA GLN A 111 -3.17 2.75 -25.21
C GLN A 111 -3.75 2.69 -23.80
N ARG A 112 -3.15 1.89 -22.93
CA ARG A 112 -3.40 1.91 -21.48
C ARG A 112 -2.23 2.55 -20.77
N ALA A 113 -2.52 3.37 -19.77
CA ALA A 113 -1.51 3.95 -18.89
C ALA A 113 -1.75 3.49 -17.45
N SER A 114 -0.70 3.50 -16.63
CA SER A 114 -0.84 3.19 -15.20
C SER A 114 -1.18 4.42 -14.37
N ILE A 115 -0.71 5.59 -14.81
CA ILE A 115 -0.82 6.87 -14.08
C ILE A 115 -1.10 7.99 -15.07
N PHE A 116 -1.96 8.93 -14.67
CA PHE A 116 -2.18 10.20 -15.35
C PHE A 116 -1.84 11.35 -14.40
N VAL A 117 -1.07 12.32 -14.86
CA VAL A 117 -0.76 13.55 -14.12
C VAL A 117 -1.43 14.72 -14.83
N SER A 118 -2.38 15.36 -14.17
CA SER A 118 -3.12 16.52 -14.68
C SER A 118 -2.52 17.83 -14.19
N GLY A 119 -2.28 18.80 -15.07
CA GLY A 119 -1.73 20.12 -14.72
C GLY A 119 -0.23 20.28 -14.98
N MET A 120 0.51 19.19 -15.19
CA MET A 120 1.96 19.22 -15.32
C MET A 120 2.49 18.19 -16.34
N ARG A 121 3.58 18.56 -17.04
CA ARG A 121 4.43 17.61 -17.79
C ARG A 121 5.57 17.13 -16.89
N THR A 122 5.58 15.86 -16.52
CA THR A 122 6.59 15.26 -15.63
C THR A 122 7.71 14.58 -16.43
N GLY A 123 8.76 14.13 -15.74
CA GLY A 123 9.61 13.05 -16.26
C GLY A 123 8.93 11.69 -16.17
N ALA A 124 9.63 10.65 -16.60
CA ALA A 124 9.24 9.26 -16.40
C ALA A 124 9.14 8.91 -14.90
N MET A 125 8.61 7.72 -14.61
CA MET A 125 8.24 7.30 -13.26
C MET A 125 9.40 7.39 -12.24
N ASN A 126 10.63 7.15 -12.69
CA ASN A 126 11.84 7.15 -11.87
C ASN A 126 12.71 8.41 -12.05
N ASP A 127 12.27 9.37 -12.88
CA ASP A 127 13.03 10.59 -13.10
C ASP A 127 12.93 11.51 -11.88
N ARG A 128 14.09 11.84 -11.31
CA ARG A 128 14.21 12.74 -10.16
C ARG A 128 14.03 14.20 -10.58
N CYS A 129 12.79 14.66 -10.55
CA CYS A 129 12.43 15.98 -11.05
C CYS A 129 11.34 16.69 -10.24
N LEU A 130 10.90 16.12 -9.12
CA LEU A 130 9.80 16.67 -8.31
C LEU A 130 10.36 17.17 -6.97
N ASP A 131 9.94 18.36 -6.58
CA ASP A 131 10.48 19.05 -5.40
C ASP A 131 9.73 18.69 -4.12
N SER A 132 8.42 18.43 -4.23
CA SER A 132 7.58 18.06 -3.08
C SER A 132 6.29 17.37 -3.51
N ALA A 133 5.57 16.84 -2.52
CA ALA A 133 4.24 16.27 -2.71
C ALA A 133 3.29 16.62 -1.57
N ARG A 134 2.00 16.63 -1.88
CA ARG A 134 0.90 16.77 -0.93
C ARG A 134 -0.06 15.59 -1.04
N TYR A 135 -0.47 15.06 0.11
CA TYR A 135 -1.41 13.96 0.23
C TYR A 135 -2.59 14.34 1.12
N THR A 136 -3.75 13.78 0.82
CA THR A 136 -4.85 13.65 1.78
C THR A 136 -5.24 12.19 1.94
N PHE A 137 -5.74 11.83 3.12
CA PHE A 137 -6.19 10.47 3.41
C PHE A 137 -7.59 10.50 4.00
N SER A 138 -8.39 9.49 3.64
CA SER A 138 -9.76 9.36 4.09
C SER A 138 -9.81 9.31 5.62
N SER A 139 -10.72 10.06 6.25
CA SER A 139 -10.87 10.12 7.71
C SER A 139 -9.64 10.56 8.52
N LEU A 140 -8.52 10.98 7.92
CA LEU A 140 -7.35 11.43 8.66
C LEU A 140 -7.67 12.63 9.57
N SER A 141 -8.53 13.54 9.11
CA SER A 141 -8.98 14.69 9.90
C SER A 141 -9.79 14.32 11.15
N LYS A 142 -10.34 13.11 11.21
CA LYS A 142 -11.02 12.56 12.41
C LYS A 142 -10.05 11.88 13.38
N PHE A 143 -8.89 11.48 12.89
CA PHE A 143 -7.83 10.82 13.65
C PHE A 143 -6.90 11.85 14.30
N VAL A 144 -6.47 12.85 13.53
CA VAL A 144 -5.57 13.88 14.03
C VAL A 144 -6.33 14.90 14.86
N ASN A 145 -5.69 15.42 15.92
CA ASN A 145 -6.27 16.45 16.77
C ASN A 145 -6.43 17.74 15.96
N THR A 146 -7.64 18.01 15.51
CA THR A 146 -7.96 19.24 14.79
C THR A 146 -8.63 20.23 15.75
N PRO A 147 -8.16 21.48 15.83
CA PRO A 147 -8.77 22.46 16.70
C PRO A 147 -10.18 22.78 16.19
N SER A 148 -11.20 22.41 16.96
CA SER A 148 -12.56 22.92 16.78
C SER A 148 -12.77 24.12 17.70
N THR A 149 -12.89 25.31 17.13
CA THR A 149 -13.18 26.54 17.86
C THR A 149 -14.68 26.84 17.83
N GLU A 150 -15.46 25.92 18.40
CA GLU A 150 -16.87 26.15 18.71
C GLU A 150 -16.97 26.78 20.10
N LYS A 151 -17.48 28.01 20.17
CA LYS A 151 -17.70 28.74 21.42
C LYS A 151 -19.21 28.80 21.69
N TRP A 152 -19.62 28.17 22.78
CA TRP A 152 -21.01 28.15 23.25
C TRP A 152 -21.25 29.35 24.17
N GLY A 153 -22.20 30.20 23.83
CA GLY A 153 -22.66 31.32 24.66
C GLY A 153 -24.18 31.26 24.89
N GLU A 154 -24.70 32.17 25.73
CA GLU A 154 -26.14 32.28 25.95
C GLU A 154 -26.87 32.60 24.65
N GLY A 155 -27.62 31.62 24.12
CA GLY A 155 -28.44 31.76 22.90
C GLY A 155 -27.67 31.86 21.57
N ARG A 156 -26.33 31.77 21.58
CA ARG A 156 -25.51 31.81 20.34
C ARG A 156 -24.38 30.80 20.36
N VAL A 157 -24.15 30.18 19.21
CA VAL A 157 -22.96 29.36 18.94
C VAL A 157 -22.09 30.12 17.94
N THR A 158 -20.84 30.38 18.30
CA THR A 158 -19.85 30.96 17.38
C THR A 158 -18.91 29.86 16.91
N ILE A 159 -18.92 29.59 15.61
CA ILE A 159 -17.98 28.65 14.97
C ILE A 159 -16.91 29.50 14.29
N GLU A 160 -15.71 29.50 14.84
CA GLU A 160 -14.55 30.14 14.21
C GLU A 160 -13.93 29.13 13.23
N VAL A 161 -14.00 29.45 11.92
CA VAL A 161 -13.56 28.55 10.85
C VAL A 161 -12.15 28.93 10.40
N GLN A 162 -11.21 28.02 10.58
CA GLN A 162 -9.82 28.21 10.16
C GLN A 162 -9.66 27.85 8.68
N LEU A 163 -9.72 28.83 7.79
CA LEU A 163 -9.60 28.60 6.34
C LEU A 163 -8.15 28.33 5.88
N GLU A 164 -7.17 28.94 6.54
CA GLU A 164 -5.75 28.75 6.22
C GLU A 164 -5.16 27.49 6.88
N PRO A 165 -4.37 26.66 6.16
CA PRO A 165 -3.67 25.51 6.73
C PRO A 165 -2.82 25.86 7.94
N LYS A 166 -3.16 25.30 9.09
CA LYS A 166 -2.38 25.42 10.32
C LYS A 166 -1.54 24.16 10.54
N PRO A 167 -0.23 24.29 10.81
CA PRO A 167 0.61 23.12 11.12
C PRO A 167 0.16 22.48 12.44
N LEU A 168 -0.06 21.16 12.38
CA LEU A 168 -0.25 20.27 13.52
C LEU A 168 1.07 19.59 13.90
N LEU A 169 1.87 19.23 12.89
CA LEU A 169 3.22 18.70 13.02
C LEU A 169 4.13 19.31 11.95
N ASP A 170 5.39 19.48 12.31
CA ASP A 170 6.48 19.92 11.45
C ASP A 170 7.73 19.15 11.90
N LEU A 171 8.26 18.29 11.03
CA LEU A 171 9.36 17.39 11.36
C LEU A 171 10.36 17.25 10.22
N VAL A 172 11.64 17.19 10.58
CA VAL A 172 12.75 16.86 9.68
C VAL A 172 13.31 15.52 10.12
N LEU A 173 13.28 14.54 9.23
CA LEU A 173 13.84 13.21 9.47
C LEU A 173 15.37 13.23 9.37
N ASP A 174 16.04 12.23 9.95
CA ASP A 174 17.51 12.06 9.84
C ASP A 174 17.98 11.92 8.39
N THR A 175 17.09 11.48 7.50
CA THR A 175 17.31 11.39 6.04
C THR A 175 17.25 12.74 5.33
N GLY A 176 16.94 13.83 6.04
CA GLY A 176 16.76 15.17 5.48
C GLY A 176 15.37 15.44 4.90
N ILE A 177 14.45 14.48 4.98
CA ILE A 177 13.07 14.65 4.51
C ILE A 177 12.33 15.57 5.49
N HIS A 178 11.76 16.67 4.98
CA HIS A 178 10.86 17.53 5.71
C HIS A 178 9.41 17.09 5.50
N LEU A 179 8.66 16.91 6.58
CA LEU A 179 7.26 16.51 6.55
C LEU A 179 6.43 17.45 7.43
N GLU A 180 5.35 17.97 6.86
CA GLU A 180 4.38 18.80 7.58
C GLU A 180 3.00 18.16 7.54
N LEU A 181 2.36 18.04 8.70
CA LEU A 181 0.93 17.72 8.80
C LEU A 181 0.18 19.00 9.13
N LYS A 182 -0.67 19.48 8.22
CA LYS A 182 -1.48 20.68 8.42
C LYS A 182 -2.96 20.33 8.42
N ALA A 183 -3.77 21.16 9.06
CA ALA A 183 -5.22 21.06 8.98
C ALA A 183 -5.85 22.43 8.78
N TYR A 184 -6.94 22.44 8.01
CA TYR A 184 -7.81 23.59 7.80
C TYR A 184 -9.25 23.12 7.68
N GLN A 185 -10.17 24.07 7.66
CA GLN A 185 -11.59 23.82 7.57
C GLN A 185 -12.14 24.43 6.29
N THR A 186 -13.01 23.68 5.63
CA THR A 186 -13.82 24.17 4.51
C THR A 186 -15.24 24.40 4.99
N LEU A 187 -15.85 25.50 4.56
CA LEU A 187 -17.26 25.78 4.81
C LEU A 187 -18.05 25.51 3.53
N THR A 188 -18.88 24.48 3.55
CA THR A 188 -19.79 24.15 2.45
C THR A 188 -21.23 24.39 2.86
N THR A 189 -22.10 24.65 1.90
CA THR A 189 -23.55 24.61 2.12
C THR A 189 -24.02 23.23 1.70
N ASP A 190 -24.71 22.54 2.60
CA ASP A 190 -25.45 21.33 2.27
C ASP A 190 -26.87 21.76 1.88
N GLU A 191 -27.20 21.57 0.60
CA GLU A 191 -28.47 22.01 0.02
C GLU A 191 -29.65 21.15 0.50
N GLU A 192 -29.43 19.89 0.90
CA GLU A 192 -30.51 19.01 1.35
C GLU A 192 -31.02 19.37 2.75
N ILE A 193 -30.11 19.80 3.62
CA ILE A 193 -30.42 20.18 5.01
C ILE A 193 -30.43 21.70 5.22
N GLU A 194 -30.26 22.47 4.14
CA GLU A 194 -30.16 23.94 4.13
C GLU A 194 -29.18 24.49 5.19
N ALA A 195 -28.11 23.75 5.48
CA ALA A 195 -27.19 24.05 6.58
C ALA A 195 -25.77 24.33 6.09
N ARG A 196 -25.06 25.19 6.82
CA ARG A 196 -23.61 25.37 6.67
C ARG A 196 -22.90 24.23 7.39
N VAL A 197 -22.15 23.44 6.63
CA VAL A 197 -21.35 22.32 7.14
C VAL A 197 -19.89 22.72 7.12
N THR A 198 -19.24 22.63 8.27
CA THR A 198 -17.79 22.78 8.39
C THR A 198 -17.15 21.41 8.28
N LYS A 199 -16.24 21.22 7.33
CA LYS A 199 -15.47 19.98 7.17
C LYS A 199 -14.00 20.25 7.39
N THR A 200 -13.39 19.50 8.29
CA THR A 200 -11.93 19.56 8.48
C THR A 200 -11.22 18.70 7.44
N VAL A 201 -10.17 19.28 6.85
CA VAL A 201 -9.26 18.64 5.90
C VAL A 201 -7.88 18.58 6.55
N ALA A 202 -7.27 17.39 6.56
CA ALA A 202 -5.90 17.19 6.99
C ALA A 202 -5.04 16.89 5.75
N ILE A 203 -3.95 17.64 5.58
CA ILE A 203 -2.99 17.51 4.48
C ILE A 203 -1.64 17.10 5.05
N VAL A 204 -0.95 16.21 4.34
CA VAL A 204 0.45 15.87 4.61
C VAL A 204 1.28 16.36 3.45
N GLU A 205 2.28 17.19 3.72
CA GLU A 205 3.24 17.68 2.74
C GLU A 205 4.60 17.07 3.02
N VAL A 206 5.29 16.64 1.97
CA VAL A 206 6.61 16.00 2.04
C VAL A 206 7.54 16.70 1.06
N THR A 207 8.68 17.13 1.57
CA THR A 207 9.74 17.83 0.83
C THR A 207 11.07 17.11 1.08
N PRO A 208 11.60 16.35 0.11
CA PRO A 208 12.95 15.78 0.20
C PRO A 208 14.04 16.87 0.11
N PRO A 209 15.30 16.56 0.51
CA PRO A 209 16.41 17.50 0.43
C PRO A 209 16.85 17.80 -1.01
N GLU A 210 16.61 16.86 -1.93
CA GLU A 210 16.85 16.99 -3.37
C GLU A 210 15.63 16.50 -4.12
N ALA A 211 15.46 16.95 -5.38
CA ALA A 211 14.35 16.52 -6.21
C ALA A 211 14.30 14.98 -6.33
N GLU A 212 13.10 14.42 -6.18
CA GLU A 212 12.85 12.98 -6.20
C GLU A 212 11.90 12.57 -7.33
N SER A 213 11.75 11.27 -7.52
CA SER A 213 10.89 10.70 -8.55
C SER A 213 9.44 10.52 -8.11
N LEU A 214 8.53 10.40 -9.07
CA LEU A 214 7.13 10.11 -8.78
C LEU A 214 6.98 8.77 -8.04
N ALA A 215 7.78 7.76 -8.41
CA ALA A 215 7.84 6.47 -7.71
C ALA A 215 8.20 6.62 -6.23
N TRP A 216 9.15 7.51 -5.92
CA TRP A 216 9.57 7.78 -4.56
C TRP A 216 8.44 8.40 -3.74
N PHE A 217 7.79 9.45 -4.26
CA PHE A 217 6.66 10.09 -3.59
C PHE A 217 5.45 9.15 -3.45
N MET A 218 5.17 8.32 -4.45
CA MET A 218 4.13 7.28 -4.33
C MET A 218 4.44 6.31 -3.19
N ASN A 219 5.70 5.89 -3.07
CA ASN A 219 6.12 5.02 -1.98
C ASN A 219 5.92 5.70 -0.62
N ILE A 220 6.35 6.94 -0.42
CA ILE A 220 6.14 7.67 0.83
C ILE A 220 4.63 7.78 1.16
N GLY A 221 3.81 8.17 0.19
CA GLY A 221 2.37 8.27 0.37
C GLY A 221 1.72 6.94 0.81
N ASN A 222 2.11 5.83 0.18
CA ASN A 222 1.66 4.49 0.59
C ASN A 222 2.11 4.18 2.02
N ARG A 223 3.38 4.42 2.37
CA ARG A 223 3.88 4.15 3.73
C ARG A 223 3.13 4.97 4.80
N LEU A 224 2.79 6.21 4.50
CA LEU A 224 1.96 7.05 5.38
C LEU A 224 0.53 6.52 5.51
N GLU A 225 -0.08 6.06 4.42
CA GLU A 225 -1.38 5.37 4.44
C GLU A 225 -1.36 4.17 5.39
N ASN A 226 -0.27 3.40 5.35
CA ASN A 226 -0.07 2.21 6.18
C ASN A 226 -0.01 2.56 7.66
N LEU A 227 0.83 3.54 7.99
CA LEU A 227 0.99 4.03 9.35
C LEU A 227 -0.33 4.56 9.89
N PHE A 228 -1.01 5.46 9.17
CA PHE A 228 -2.27 6.02 9.65
C PHE A 228 -3.37 4.97 9.77
N SER A 229 -3.41 3.96 8.90
CA SER A 229 -4.36 2.84 9.02
C SER A 229 -4.11 2.00 10.28
N LEU A 230 -2.84 1.69 10.56
CA LEU A 230 -2.41 0.97 11.78
C LEU A 230 -2.82 1.73 13.05
N LEU A 231 -2.52 3.03 13.10
CA LEU A 231 -2.82 3.87 14.26
C LEU A 231 -4.34 4.08 14.44
N ALA A 232 -5.06 4.34 13.36
CA ALA A 232 -6.51 4.52 13.39
C ALA A 232 -7.30 3.21 13.63
N GLY A 233 -6.68 2.05 13.46
CA GLY A 233 -7.33 0.74 13.61
C GLY A 233 -8.35 0.43 12.53
N THR A 234 -8.28 1.13 11.41
CA THR A 234 -9.22 1.04 10.30
C THR A 234 -8.51 1.41 9.01
N SER A 235 -9.06 1.00 7.87
CA SER A 235 -8.41 1.24 6.58
C SER A 235 -8.65 2.68 6.13
N LEU A 236 -7.60 3.50 6.19
CA LEU A 236 -7.56 4.80 5.54
C LEU A 236 -7.06 4.61 4.11
N GLY A 237 -7.48 5.47 3.19
CA GLY A 237 -7.06 5.45 1.79
C GLY A 237 -6.67 6.84 1.33
N MET A 238 -5.58 6.96 0.58
CA MET A 238 -5.17 8.19 -0.05
C MET A 238 -6.26 8.70 -0.99
N GLU A 239 -6.75 9.90 -0.75
CA GLU A 239 -7.83 10.52 -1.53
C GLU A 239 -7.29 11.46 -2.60
N THR A 240 -6.22 12.19 -2.29
CA THR A 240 -5.56 13.09 -3.24
C THR A 240 -4.05 12.93 -3.15
N PHE A 241 -3.40 13.11 -4.29
CA PHE A 241 -1.95 13.11 -4.41
C PHE A 241 -1.54 14.17 -5.42
N PHE A 242 -0.89 15.22 -4.95
CA PHE A 242 -0.33 16.29 -5.77
C PHE A 242 1.18 16.26 -5.70
N VAL A 243 1.82 16.53 -6.82
CA VAL A 243 3.27 16.69 -6.93
C VAL A 243 3.60 18.07 -7.46
N TYR A 244 4.74 18.60 -7.03
CA TYR A 244 5.16 19.96 -7.34
C TYR A 244 6.56 19.97 -7.95
N ARG A 245 6.77 20.91 -8.88
CA ARG A 245 8.08 21.24 -9.44
C ARG A 245 8.09 22.73 -9.74
N GLU A 246 8.98 23.47 -9.10
CA GLU A 246 9.04 24.94 -9.16
C GLU A 246 7.66 25.56 -8.84
N ASP A 247 7.08 26.31 -9.78
CA ASP A 247 5.77 26.95 -9.68
C ASP A 247 4.62 26.07 -10.20
N LYS A 248 4.92 24.86 -10.70
CA LYS A 248 3.95 23.95 -11.32
C LYS A 248 3.47 22.90 -10.33
N SER A 249 2.20 22.53 -10.47
CA SER A 249 1.59 21.44 -9.72
C SER A 249 0.88 20.47 -10.65
N GLY A 250 0.92 19.19 -10.28
CA GLY A 250 0.25 18.10 -10.99
C GLY A 250 -0.58 17.27 -10.04
N ALA A 251 -1.87 17.08 -10.36
CA ALA A 251 -2.72 16.11 -9.68
C ALA A 251 -2.44 14.71 -10.26
N VAL A 252 -2.04 13.78 -9.41
CA VAL A 252 -1.77 12.40 -9.79
C VAL A 252 -3.05 11.59 -9.67
N ILE A 253 -3.41 10.90 -10.75
CA ILE A 253 -4.57 10.03 -10.85
C ILE A 253 -4.09 8.63 -11.16
N LYS A 254 -4.54 7.67 -10.36
CA LYS A 254 -4.20 6.26 -10.47
C LYS A 254 -5.38 5.42 -10.00
N LYS A 255 -5.77 4.44 -10.80
CA LYS A 255 -6.81 3.50 -10.42
C LYS A 255 -6.25 2.47 -9.45
N GLN A 256 -6.80 2.48 -8.23
CA GLN A 256 -6.52 1.52 -7.19
C GLN A 256 -7.81 1.16 -6.47
N HIS A 257 -7.99 -0.13 -6.17
CA HIS A 257 -9.10 -0.58 -5.34
C HIS A 257 -8.75 -0.34 -3.88
N ALA A 258 -9.02 0.87 -3.38
CA ALA A 258 -8.84 1.17 -1.96
C ALA A 258 -10.05 0.66 -1.18
N PHE A 259 -9.82 -0.29 -0.26
CA PHE A 259 -10.84 -0.64 0.72
C PHE A 259 -10.83 0.41 1.83
N VAL A 260 -11.87 1.24 1.94
CA VAL A 260 -11.99 2.26 2.99
C VAL A 260 -13.09 1.84 3.95
N GLU A 261 -12.76 1.74 5.25
CA GLU A 261 -13.75 1.45 6.29
C GLU A 261 -14.27 2.73 6.93
N LYS A 262 -15.48 2.67 7.50
CA LYS A 262 -16.00 3.74 8.34
C LYS A 262 -15.13 3.90 9.59
N TYR A 263 -14.57 5.08 9.77
CA TYR A 263 -13.77 5.43 10.95
C TYR A 263 -14.50 5.19 12.26
N LYS A 264 -13.82 4.55 13.21
CA LYS A 264 -14.32 4.21 14.55
C LYS A 264 -13.36 4.75 15.58
N ILE A 265 -13.77 5.82 16.27
CA ILE A 265 -12.95 6.48 17.29
C ILE A 265 -12.49 5.52 18.39
N LEU A 266 -13.31 4.51 18.72
CA LEU A 266 -12.94 3.52 19.72
C LEU A 266 -11.77 2.66 19.29
N ASP A 267 -11.62 2.39 17.99
CA ASP A 267 -10.55 1.58 17.39
C ASP A 267 -9.26 2.36 17.16
N ALA A 268 -9.31 3.69 17.24
CA ALA A 268 -8.17 4.57 17.03
C ALA A 268 -7.29 4.71 18.27
N LEU A 269 -5.98 4.71 18.04
CA LEU A 269 -4.99 5.03 19.05
C LEU A 269 -5.09 6.51 19.43
N ARG A 270 -5.24 6.77 20.73
CA ARG A 270 -5.08 8.13 21.26
C ARG A 270 -3.60 8.47 21.27
N HIS A 271 -3.21 9.69 20.92
CA HIS A 271 -1.80 10.09 20.91
C HIS A 271 -1.65 11.61 21.15
N SER A 272 -0.48 12.02 21.59
CA SER A 272 -0.04 13.42 21.48
C SER A 272 0.52 13.70 20.08
N ASN A 273 0.76 14.97 19.77
CA ASN A 273 1.46 15.36 18.55
C ASN A 273 2.92 14.88 18.54
N SER A 274 3.61 14.93 19.69
CA SER A 274 4.99 14.44 19.82
C SER A 274 5.11 12.93 19.61
N GLN A 275 4.16 12.15 20.12
CA GLN A 275 4.11 10.70 19.89
C GLN A 275 3.85 10.38 18.42
N LEU A 276 2.95 11.11 17.76
CA LEU A 276 2.69 10.94 16.33
C LEU A 276 3.93 11.29 15.48
N ALA A 277 4.63 12.37 15.82
CA ALA A 277 5.88 12.75 15.16
C ALA A 277 6.96 11.66 15.31
N LEU A 278 7.14 11.12 16.52
CA LEU A 278 8.06 10.01 16.77
C LEU A 278 7.67 8.78 15.95
N ALA A 279 6.40 8.40 15.94
CA ALA A 279 5.92 7.25 15.18
C ALA A 279 6.14 7.41 13.67
N ILE A 280 5.90 8.60 13.11
CA ILE A 280 6.19 8.91 11.69
C ILE A 280 7.69 8.80 11.43
N SER A 281 8.52 9.36 12.31
CA SER A 281 9.97 9.34 12.16
C SER A 281 10.53 7.92 12.20
N THR A 282 10.15 7.14 13.20
CA THR A 282 10.52 5.72 13.32
C THR A 282 10.07 4.97 12.08
N TRP A 283 8.79 5.06 11.72
CA TRP A 283 8.21 4.34 10.58
C TRP A 283 8.93 4.66 9.28
N LEU A 284 9.12 5.93 8.94
CA LEU A 284 9.73 6.32 7.66
C LEU A 284 11.23 6.02 7.60
N SER A 285 11.90 5.93 8.73
CA SER A 285 13.33 5.59 8.83
C SER A 285 13.61 4.08 8.74
N GLU A 286 12.58 3.24 8.78
CA GLU A 286 12.74 1.80 8.73
C GLU A 286 13.41 1.27 7.45
N SER A 287 14.17 0.18 7.63
CA SER A 287 14.96 -0.46 6.57
C SER A 287 14.09 -1.05 5.46
N LYS A 288 14.68 -1.32 4.29
CA LYS A 288 13.97 -1.95 3.17
C LYS A 288 13.34 -3.30 3.54
N GLY A 289 13.99 -4.10 4.39
CA GLY A 289 13.43 -5.37 4.87
C GLY A 289 12.17 -5.21 5.70
N PHE A 290 12.06 -4.12 6.47
CA PHE A 290 10.84 -3.77 7.19
C PHE A 290 9.70 -3.37 6.25
N ARG A 291 10.02 -2.68 5.14
CA ARG A 291 9.02 -2.24 4.14
C ARG A 291 8.22 -3.38 3.52
N GLU A 292 8.83 -4.55 3.33
CA GLU A 292 8.13 -5.73 2.82
C GLU A 292 7.03 -6.20 3.79
N ILE A 293 7.26 -5.99 5.09
CA ILE A 293 6.31 -6.33 6.15
C ILE A 293 5.21 -5.27 6.22
N GLU A 294 5.49 -3.99 6.00
CA GLU A 294 4.48 -2.91 6.00
C GLU A 294 3.32 -3.21 5.05
N ASN A 295 3.63 -3.67 3.83
CA ASN A 295 2.62 -3.99 2.82
C ASN A 295 1.81 -5.25 3.18
N LEU A 296 2.47 -6.26 3.75
CA LEU A 296 1.80 -7.47 4.21
C LEU A 296 0.86 -7.17 5.38
N VAL A 297 1.31 -6.36 6.33
CA VAL A 297 0.55 -5.91 7.49
C VAL A 297 -0.68 -5.14 7.05
N LEU A 298 -0.56 -4.25 6.07
CA LEU A 298 -1.72 -3.61 5.47
C LEU A 298 -2.72 -4.63 4.91
N GLY A 299 -2.23 -5.59 4.11
CA GLY A 299 -3.09 -6.56 3.44
C GLY A 299 -4.01 -7.29 4.42
N VAL A 300 -3.53 -7.50 5.64
CA VAL A 300 -4.34 -8.14 6.69
C VAL A 300 -5.06 -7.15 7.61
N LEU A 301 -4.41 -6.07 8.05
CA LEU A 301 -5.03 -5.11 8.98
C LEU A 301 -6.18 -4.35 8.32
N ARG A 302 -6.08 -4.07 7.02
CA ARG A 302 -7.23 -3.65 6.22
C ARG A 302 -8.16 -4.87 6.15
N LYS A 303 -9.39 -4.77 6.65
CA LYS A 303 -10.37 -5.86 6.57
C LYS A 303 -10.86 -6.08 5.14
N GLY A 304 -9.94 -6.34 4.22
CA GLY A 304 -10.24 -6.77 2.88
C GLY A 304 -11.02 -8.09 2.92
N LYS A 305 -11.76 -8.36 1.85
CA LYS A 305 -12.51 -9.62 1.68
C LYS A 305 -11.55 -10.77 1.36
N LEU A 306 -10.68 -11.12 2.30
CA LEU A 306 -9.83 -12.31 2.21
C LEU A 306 -10.60 -13.53 2.74
N PHE A 307 -10.33 -14.70 2.18
CA PHE A 307 -10.71 -15.96 2.81
C PHE A 307 -9.96 -16.10 4.14
N VAL A 308 -10.60 -16.69 5.15
CA VAL A 308 -10.07 -16.77 6.52
C VAL A 308 -8.72 -17.48 6.57
N GLU A 309 -8.52 -18.48 5.71
CA GLU A 309 -7.25 -19.21 5.54
C GLU A 309 -6.15 -18.32 4.96
N THR A 310 -6.48 -17.48 3.98
CA THR A 310 -5.53 -16.53 3.38
C THR A 310 -5.15 -15.44 4.37
N GLU A 311 -6.12 -14.94 5.13
CA GLU A 311 -5.90 -13.98 6.21
C GLU A 311 -4.98 -14.58 7.28
N PHE A 312 -5.26 -15.80 7.72
CA PHE A 312 -4.47 -16.52 8.72
C PHE A 312 -3.01 -16.70 8.27
N LEU A 313 -2.78 -17.20 7.05
CA LEU A 313 -1.43 -17.39 6.51
C LEU A 313 -0.68 -16.06 6.38
N SER A 314 -1.37 -15.01 5.95
CA SER A 314 -0.79 -13.66 5.83
C SER A 314 -0.41 -13.09 7.21
N LEU A 315 -1.24 -13.32 8.25
CA LEU A 315 -0.92 -12.93 9.63
C LEU A 315 0.27 -13.71 10.18
N ALA A 316 0.35 -15.02 9.92
CA ALA A 316 1.47 -15.85 10.35
C ALA A 316 2.78 -15.34 9.73
N GLN A 317 2.76 -15.04 8.43
CA GLN A 317 3.91 -14.46 7.73
C GLN A 317 4.24 -13.05 8.23
N ALA A 318 3.24 -12.22 8.55
CA ALA A 318 3.45 -10.87 9.08
C ALA A 318 4.09 -10.88 10.46
N LEU A 319 3.63 -11.76 11.37
CA LEU A 319 4.24 -11.95 12.69
C LEU A 319 5.68 -12.47 12.56
N GLU A 320 5.91 -13.46 11.69
CA GLU A 320 7.26 -13.98 11.45
C GLU A 320 8.19 -12.90 10.89
N GLY A 321 7.74 -12.16 9.88
CA GLY A 321 8.48 -11.06 9.27
C GLY A 321 8.79 -9.96 10.29
N PHE A 322 7.79 -9.52 11.04
CA PHE A 322 7.95 -8.47 12.06
C PHE A 322 8.97 -8.86 13.12
N HIS A 323 8.93 -10.11 13.62
CA HIS A 323 9.94 -10.60 14.54
C HIS A 323 11.34 -10.55 13.91
N ARG A 324 11.50 -11.04 12.68
CA ARG A 324 12.80 -11.01 11.98
C ARG A 324 13.35 -9.59 11.79
N ALA A 325 12.48 -8.63 11.47
CA ALA A 325 12.90 -7.26 11.23
C ALA A 325 13.24 -6.48 12.52
N THR A 326 12.66 -6.87 13.66
CA THR A 326 12.81 -6.15 14.94
C THR A 326 13.57 -6.91 16.03
N GLY A 327 13.82 -8.21 15.83
CA GLY A 327 14.42 -9.13 16.79
C GLY A 327 15.90 -9.45 16.55
N GLY A 328 16.52 -8.90 15.50
CA GLY A 328 17.93 -9.14 15.18
C GLY A 328 18.22 -10.52 14.55
N ASP A 329 19.44 -10.69 14.02
CA ASP A 329 19.95 -11.96 13.45
C ASP A 329 20.36 -12.92 14.58
N GLU A 330 19.38 -13.38 15.34
CA GLU A 330 19.62 -14.27 16.48
C GLU A 330 19.75 -15.72 15.99
N SER A 331 20.93 -16.02 15.46
CA SER A 331 21.38 -17.40 15.30
C SER A 331 21.59 -18.02 16.69
N LYS A 332 21.06 -19.22 16.94
CA LYS A 332 21.23 -19.92 18.24
C LYS A 332 22.70 -20.22 18.57
N MET A 333 23.52 -20.26 17.53
CA MET A 333 24.95 -20.51 17.56
C MET A 333 25.65 -19.49 16.67
N ASP A 334 26.87 -19.08 17.04
CA ASP A 334 27.68 -18.21 16.20
C ASP A 334 27.95 -18.84 14.82
N LYS A 335 28.11 -17.99 13.81
CA LYS A 335 28.22 -18.40 12.40
C LYS A 335 29.41 -19.35 12.16
N ASN A 336 30.51 -19.21 12.89
CA ASN A 336 31.70 -20.03 12.71
C ASN A 336 31.50 -21.44 13.29
N SER A 337 30.96 -21.53 14.50
CA SER A 337 30.63 -22.81 15.14
C SER A 337 29.57 -23.57 14.35
N PHE A 338 28.57 -22.88 13.82
CA PHE A 338 27.54 -23.53 13.00
C PHE A 338 28.08 -24.01 11.64
N LYS A 339 28.97 -23.23 11.01
CA LYS A 339 29.68 -23.66 9.79
C LYS A 339 30.53 -24.91 10.05
N ALA A 340 31.20 -24.98 11.20
CA ALA A 340 31.96 -26.16 11.60
C ALA A 340 31.08 -27.38 11.85
N LEU A 341 29.93 -27.22 12.51
CA LEU A 341 28.94 -28.29 12.70
C LEU A 341 28.42 -28.81 11.35
N ARG A 342 28.06 -27.90 10.45
CA ARG A 342 27.58 -28.24 9.10
C ARG A 342 28.64 -29.04 8.33
N GLY A 343 29.90 -28.60 8.35
CA GLY A 343 30.98 -29.32 7.69
C GLY A 343 31.24 -30.72 8.27
N LYS A 344 30.98 -30.94 9.57
CA LYS A 344 31.05 -32.28 10.18
C LYS A 344 29.91 -33.18 9.70
N ILE A 345 28.70 -32.64 9.58
CA ILE A 345 27.53 -33.40 9.11
C ILE A 345 27.69 -33.73 7.62
N GLU A 346 28.14 -32.78 6.80
CA GLU A 346 28.40 -33.02 5.37
C GLU A 346 29.42 -34.16 5.17
N LYS A 347 30.56 -34.13 5.90
CA LYS A 347 31.53 -35.24 5.87
C LYS A 347 30.95 -36.57 6.34
N PHE A 348 30.13 -36.56 7.39
CA PHE A 348 29.50 -37.79 7.89
C PHE A 348 28.50 -38.38 6.89
N LEU A 349 27.78 -37.54 6.14
CA LEU A 349 26.90 -37.99 5.06
C LEU A 349 27.68 -38.59 3.88
N GLU A 350 28.84 -38.01 3.53
CA GLU A 350 29.76 -38.55 2.53
C GLU A 350 30.31 -39.93 2.94
N GLU A 351 30.67 -40.10 4.21
CA GLU A 351 31.20 -41.36 4.77
C GLU A 351 30.16 -42.50 4.82
N LEU A 352 28.86 -42.16 4.91
CA LEU A 352 27.77 -43.13 5.00
C LEU A 352 27.27 -43.64 3.63
N GLU A 353 27.84 -43.14 2.52
CA GLU A 353 27.43 -43.48 1.14
C GLU A 353 25.90 -43.34 0.91
N ILE A 354 25.28 -42.34 1.54
CA ILE A 354 23.85 -42.06 1.39
C ILE A 354 23.58 -41.52 -0.02
N ASP A 355 22.43 -41.85 -0.61
CA ASP A 355 22.02 -41.30 -1.89
C ASP A 355 21.98 -39.75 -1.88
N ASP A 356 22.30 -39.16 -3.03
CA ASP A 356 22.38 -37.71 -3.21
C ASP A 356 21.10 -36.96 -2.84
N GLU A 357 19.93 -37.57 -3.02
CA GLU A 357 18.65 -36.91 -2.74
C GLU A 357 18.43 -36.79 -1.23
N THR A 358 18.69 -37.86 -0.48
CA THR A 358 18.63 -37.88 0.98
C THR A 358 19.71 -36.97 1.57
N ALA A 359 20.94 -37.02 1.07
CA ALA A 359 22.03 -36.14 1.52
C ALA A 359 21.68 -34.65 1.33
N LYS A 360 21.04 -34.28 0.20
CA LYS A 360 20.53 -32.93 -0.05
C LYS A 360 19.41 -32.54 0.93
N LYS A 361 18.47 -33.43 1.21
CA LYS A 361 17.39 -33.18 2.18
C LYS A 361 17.94 -32.93 3.59
N VAL A 362 18.88 -33.75 4.05
CA VAL A 362 19.53 -33.57 5.36
C VAL A 362 20.32 -32.26 5.39
N SER A 363 21.10 -31.97 4.35
CA SER A 363 21.87 -30.73 4.27
C SER A 363 20.98 -29.48 4.28
N ALA A 364 19.83 -29.52 3.59
CA ALA A 364 18.84 -28.44 3.60
C ALA A 364 18.15 -28.29 4.96
N ALA A 365 17.85 -29.40 5.65
CA ALA A 365 17.30 -29.36 7.00
C ALA A 365 18.30 -28.75 7.99
N VAL A 366 19.55 -29.21 7.95
CA VAL A 366 20.64 -28.73 8.79
C VAL A 366 20.91 -27.26 8.55
N ALA A 367 20.93 -26.79 7.30
CA ALA A 367 21.18 -25.38 6.94
C ALA A 367 20.24 -24.40 7.68
N ASN A 368 19.02 -24.83 8.01
CA ASN A 368 18.02 -24.01 8.69
C ASN A 368 17.99 -24.21 10.21
N CYS A 369 18.72 -25.19 10.77
CA CYS A 369 18.68 -25.53 12.20
C CYS A 369 19.22 -24.43 13.13
N ASN A 370 20.06 -23.52 12.64
CA ASN A 370 20.57 -22.41 13.46
C ASN A 370 19.57 -21.26 13.63
N GLN A 371 18.47 -21.28 12.88
CA GLN A 371 17.47 -20.23 12.93
C GLN A 371 16.50 -20.47 14.11
N ILE A 372 16.02 -19.38 14.71
CA ILE A 372 14.90 -19.45 15.65
C ILE A 372 13.68 -20.06 14.94
N SER A 373 12.93 -20.93 15.62
CA SER A 373 11.73 -21.54 15.06
C SER A 373 10.57 -20.55 15.06
N PHE A 374 9.61 -20.70 14.16
CA PHE A 374 8.42 -19.84 14.15
C PHE A 374 7.68 -19.83 15.50
N ARG A 375 7.59 -20.99 16.18
CA ARG A 375 7.01 -21.10 17.53
C ARG A 375 7.76 -20.25 18.56
N SER A 376 9.10 -20.26 18.54
CA SER A 376 9.90 -19.44 19.44
C SER A 376 9.71 -17.94 19.16
N ARG A 377 9.68 -17.54 17.88
CA ARG A 377 9.39 -16.15 17.49
C ARG A 377 8.05 -15.67 18.04
N LEU A 378 7.00 -16.48 17.92
CA LEU A 378 5.68 -16.13 18.46
C LEU A 378 5.71 -15.95 19.97
N LYS A 379 6.41 -16.82 20.71
CA LYS A 379 6.55 -16.68 22.16
C LYS A 379 7.29 -15.41 22.55
N GLU A 380 8.36 -15.07 21.84
CA GLU A 380 9.10 -13.83 22.08
C GLU A 380 8.25 -12.60 21.78
N LEU A 381 7.46 -12.61 20.70
CA LEU A 381 6.49 -11.54 20.42
C LEU A 381 5.44 -11.42 21.51
N CYS A 382 4.86 -12.53 21.99
CA CYS A 382 3.98 -12.53 23.14
C CYS A 382 4.70 -11.92 24.36
N GLY A 383 5.96 -12.28 24.60
CA GLY A 383 6.78 -11.77 25.71
C GLY A 383 7.01 -10.25 25.70
N ARG A 384 6.77 -9.57 24.57
CA ARG A 384 6.82 -8.09 24.50
C ARG A 384 5.57 -7.42 25.09
N ILE A 385 4.47 -8.14 25.22
CA ILE A 385 3.21 -7.69 25.82
C ILE A 385 3.11 -8.23 27.25
N SER A 386 2.63 -7.40 28.18
CA SER A 386 2.49 -7.83 29.57
C SER A 386 1.58 -9.05 29.73
N GLN A 387 1.91 -9.92 30.68
CA GLN A 387 1.12 -11.13 30.96
C GLN A 387 -0.34 -10.82 31.34
N SER A 388 -0.58 -9.69 32.01
CA SER A 388 -1.94 -9.22 32.33
C SER A 388 -2.75 -8.97 31.06
N THR A 389 -2.18 -8.25 30.10
CA THR A 389 -2.86 -7.93 28.84
C THR A 389 -3.07 -9.18 27.98
N LEU A 390 -2.08 -10.08 27.89
CA LEU A 390 -2.25 -11.35 27.20
C LEU A 390 -3.38 -12.21 27.81
N GLY A 391 -3.48 -12.23 29.14
CA GLY A 391 -4.57 -12.90 29.85
C GLY A 391 -5.95 -12.35 29.46
N GLU A 392 -6.08 -11.02 29.38
CA GLU A 392 -7.32 -10.36 28.93
C GLU A 392 -7.63 -10.63 27.45
N MET A 393 -6.60 -10.75 26.60
CA MET A 393 -6.73 -11.19 25.20
C MET A 393 -7.07 -12.69 25.06
N LYS A 394 -7.08 -13.44 26.18
CA LYS A 394 -7.21 -14.91 26.20
C LYS A 394 -6.12 -15.60 25.38
N ILE A 395 -4.89 -15.10 25.50
CA ILE A 395 -3.70 -15.68 24.88
C ILE A 395 -2.85 -16.29 25.98
N ASP A 396 -2.77 -17.62 25.98
CA ASP A 396 -1.68 -18.35 26.63
C ASP A 396 -0.54 -18.49 25.61
N PRO A 397 0.66 -17.95 25.87
CA PRO A 397 1.74 -17.92 24.87
C PRO A 397 2.13 -19.29 24.32
N ASP A 398 2.12 -20.32 25.17
CA ASP A 398 2.54 -21.67 24.80
C ASP A 398 1.52 -22.36 23.89
N ALA A 399 0.25 -22.33 24.29
CA ALA A 399 -0.86 -22.89 23.53
C ALA A 399 -1.10 -22.09 22.24
N PHE A 400 -1.09 -20.76 22.32
CA PHE A 400 -1.25 -19.90 21.15
C PHE A 400 -0.17 -20.17 20.10
N ALA A 401 1.11 -20.20 20.49
CA ALA A 401 2.19 -20.46 19.55
C ALA A 401 2.12 -21.87 18.94
N ALA A 402 1.64 -22.87 19.69
CA ALA A 402 1.41 -24.22 19.18
C ALA A 402 0.28 -24.24 18.14
N SER A 403 -0.90 -23.68 18.48
CA SER A 403 -2.05 -23.66 17.57
C SER A 403 -1.77 -22.93 16.26
N VAL A 404 -1.08 -21.78 16.31
CA VAL A 404 -0.70 -21.04 15.10
C VAL A 404 0.28 -21.86 14.24
N MET A 405 1.26 -22.51 14.86
CA MET A 405 2.25 -23.33 14.14
C MET A 405 1.61 -24.54 13.47
N GLU A 406 0.82 -25.33 14.21
CA GLU A 406 0.13 -26.53 13.69
C GLU A 406 -0.81 -26.17 12.54
N THR A 407 -1.62 -25.13 12.73
CA THR A 407 -2.56 -24.64 11.72
C THR A 407 -1.84 -24.13 10.47
N ARG A 408 -0.72 -23.40 10.63
CA ARG A 408 0.12 -22.94 9.50
C ARG A 408 0.69 -24.13 8.73
N ASN A 409 1.32 -25.08 9.43
CA ASN A 409 1.93 -26.25 8.82
C ASN A 409 0.91 -27.02 7.98
N PHE A 410 -0.30 -27.21 8.51
CA PHE A 410 -1.40 -27.85 7.79
C PHE A 410 -1.74 -27.12 6.47
N PHE A 411 -1.96 -25.80 6.52
CA PHE A 411 -2.33 -25.03 5.32
C PHE A 411 -1.19 -24.83 4.32
N THR A 412 0.08 -24.87 4.75
CA THR A 412 1.23 -24.78 3.84
C THR A 412 1.63 -26.12 3.22
N HIS A 413 1.27 -27.25 3.84
CA HIS A 413 1.57 -28.60 3.36
C HIS A 413 0.31 -29.34 2.92
N ALA A 414 -0.46 -28.73 2.02
CA ALA A 414 -1.67 -29.31 1.45
C ALA A 414 -1.42 -30.74 0.94
N GLY A 415 -1.94 -31.74 1.66
CA GLY A 415 -1.92 -33.16 1.25
C GLY A 415 -0.74 -34.00 1.77
N GLY A 416 0.15 -33.45 2.60
CA GLY A 416 1.23 -34.23 3.22
C GLY A 416 0.75 -34.94 4.49
N SER A 417 0.76 -36.27 4.51
CA SER A 417 0.51 -37.10 5.69
C SER A 417 1.60 -36.91 6.75
N SER A 418 1.57 -35.81 7.51
CA SER A 418 2.23 -35.76 8.81
C SER A 418 1.28 -36.39 9.82
N GLY A 419 1.74 -37.42 10.53
CA GLY A 419 0.98 -38.18 11.53
C GLY A 419 0.63 -37.39 12.80
N GLU A 420 0.24 -36.12 12.66
CA GLU A 420 -0.25 -35.29 13.75
C GLU A 420 -1.72 -35.63 14.05
N LYS A 421 -1.98 -35.94 15.32
CA LYS A 421 -3.27 -36.41 15.84
C LYS A 421 -4.29 -35.30 16.09
N SER A 422 -3.97 -34.03 15.84
CA SER A 422 -4.88 -32.90 16.03
C SER A 422 -5.48 -32.46 14.70
N GLU A 423 -6.81 -32.34 14.65
CA GLU A 423 -7.47 -31.67 13.54
C GLU A 423 -7.09 -30.18 13.58
N PRO A 424 -6.66 -29.58 12.45
CA PRO A 424 -6.35 -28.16 12.38
C PRO A 424 -7.62 -27.34 12.59
N LEU A 425 -7.46 -26.13 13.14
CA LEU A 425 -8.58 -25.20 13.33
C LEU A 425 -9.17 -24.78 11.97
N ARG A 426 -10.50 -24.72 11.89
CA ARG A 426 -11.25 -24.34 10.68
C ARG A 426 -12.38 -23.38 11.01
N GLY A 427 -12.84 -22.65 9.98
CA GLY A 427 -14.01 -21.78 10.07
C GLY A 427 -13.92 -20.77 11.22
N GLY A 428 -14.88 -20.82 12.14
CA GLY A 428 -14.98 -19.86 13.25
C GLY A 428 -13.77 -19.87 14.19
N GLU A 429 -13.19 -21.03 14.49
CA GLU A 429 -12.04 -21.11 15.39
C GLU A 429 -10.78 -20.53 14.74
N LEU A 430 -10.60 -20.77 13.44
CA LEU A 430 -9.53 -20.16 12.65
C LEU A 430 -9.68 -18.64 12.62
N PHE A 431 -10.91 -18.15 12.43
CA PHE A 431 -11.20 -16.72 12.49
C PHE A 431 -10.86 -16.13 13.86
N LEU A 432 -11.28 -16.75 14.97
CA LEU A 432 -10.95 -16.28 16.32
C LEU A 432 -9.44 -16.28 16.59
N LEU A 433 -8.71 -17.28 16.10
CA LEU A 433 -7.25 -17.31 16.18
C LEU A 433 -6.62 -16.16 15.37
N SER A 434 -7.10 -15.90 14.15
CA SER A 434 -6.67 -14.78 13.33
C SER A 434 -6.91 -13.43 14.01
N GLN A 435 -8.04 -13.25 14.72
CA GLN A 435 -8.30 -12.03 15.48
C GLN A 435 -7.28 -11.81 16.61
N LYS A 436 -6.88 -12.88 17.31
CA LYS A 436 -5.81 -12.81 18.33
C LYS A 436 -4.45 -12.49 17.71
N MET A 437 -4.11 -13.12 16.58
CA MET A 437 -2.88 -12.83 15.84
C MET A 437 -2.83 -11.38 15.36
N ARG A 438 -3.94 -10.86 14.84
CA ARG A 438 -4.10 -9.47 14.40
C ARG A 438 -3.88 -8.49 15.55
N ALA A 439 -4.51 -8.75 16.70
CA ALA A 439 -4.36 -7.94 17.89
C ALA A 439 -2.92 -7.96 18.45
N LEU A 440 -2.28 -9.14 18.49
CA LEU A 440 -0.88 -9.28 18.87
C LEU A 440 0.03 -8.49 17.94
N LEU A 441 -0.14 -8.66 16.62
CA LEU A 441 0.63 -7.96 15.59
C LEU A 441 0.50 -6.44 15.76
N ARG A 442 -0.72 -5.93 15.90
CA ARG A 442 -0.96 -4.51 16.14
C ARG A 442 -0.29 -4.02 17.42
N GLY A 443 -0.40 -4.76 18.51
CA GLY A 443 0.22 -4.42 19.79
C GLY A 443 1.75 -4.30 19.71
N VAL A 444 2.42 -5.28 19.10
CA VAL A 444 3.89 -5.25 18.96
C VAL A 444 4.36 -4.16 18.02
N PHE A 445 3.58 -3.81 16.99
CA PHE A 445 3.84 -2.65 16.14
C PHE A 445 3.73 -1.33 16.89
N LEU A 446 2.70 -1.18 17.74
CA LEU A 446 2.53 0.03 18.55
C LEU A 446 3.66 0.21 19.56
N LEU A 447 4.13 -0.88 20.18
CA LEU A 447 5.34 -0.84 21.02
C LEU A 447 6.57 -0.38 20.24
N HIS A 448 6.78 -0.93 19.04
CA HIS A 448 7.89 -0.58 18.16
C HIS A 448 7.87 0.90 17.75
N LEU A 449 6.68 1.46 17.57
CA LEU A 449 6.49 2.89 17.27
C LEU A 449 6.63 3.80 18.51
N GLY A 450 6.99 3.25 19.67
CA GLY A 450 7.24 4.01 20.89
C GLY A 450 6.00 4.32 21.72
N PHE A 451 4.86 3.66 21.44
CA PHE A 451 3.67 3.82 22.27
C PHE A 451 3.74 2.88 23.48
N PRO A 452 3.48 3.37 24.71
CA PRO A 452 3.49 2.52 25.90
C PRO A 452 2.23 1.63 25.95
N GLU A 453 2.39 0.39 26.40
CA GLU A 453 1.29 -0.60 26.44
C GLU A 453 -0.01 -0.11 27.10
N PRO A 454 0.01 0.60 28.24
CA PRO A 454 -1.21 1.11 28.86
C PRO A 454 -2.08 2.00 27.95
N GLN A 455 -1.48 2.62 26.93
CA GLN A 455 -2.18 3.52 26.00
C GLN A 455 -3.00 2.78 24.93
N PHE A 456 -2.62 1.54 24.60
CA PHE A 456 -3.29 0.75 23.55
C PHE A 456 -3.84 -0.60 24.02
N LYS A 457 -3.59 -1.00 25.27
CA LYS A 457 -4.07 -2.26 25.87
C LYS A 457 -5.55 -2.54 25.53
N ASP A 458 -6.44 -1.60 25.83
CA ASP A 458 -7.88 -1.78 25.63
C ASP A 458 -8.25 -1.98 24.14
N LEU A 459 -7.46 -1.41 23.22
CA LEU A 459 -7.65 -1.56 21.78
C LEU A 459 -7.39 -3.01 21.36
N ILE A 460 -6.23 -3.55 21.75
CA ILE A 460 -5.81 -4.91 21.35
C ILE A 460 -6.62 -5.98 22.09
N VAL A 461 -7.01 -5.75 23.34
CA VAL A 461 -7.91 -6.66 24.08
C VAL A 461 -9.27 -6.74 23.41
N ARG A 462 -9.85 -5.59 23.04
CA ARG A 462 -11.13 -5.57 22.33
C ARG A 462 -11.02 -6.25 20.97
N GLU A 463 -9.95 -5.97 20.22
CA GLU A 463 -9.72 -6.58 18.91
C GLU A 463 -9.62 -8.12 18.97
N ALA A 464 -8.97 -8.64 20.01
CA ALA A 464 -8.81 -10.08 20.24
C ALA A 464 -10.10 -10.78 20.72
N THR A 465 -11.01 -10.08 21.40
CA THR A 465 -12.12 -10.72 22.15
C THR A 465 -13.52 -10.27 21.75
N LYS A 466 -13.63 -9.34 20.80
CA LYS A 466 -14.92 -8.81 20.32
C LYS A 466 -15.85 -9.88 19.77
N TRP A 467 -15.27 -10.88 19.11
CA TRP A 467 -16.01 -11.99 18.50
C TRP A 467 -15.92 -13.18 19.46
N ARG A 468 -17.07 -13.75 19.82
CA ARG A 468 -17.19 -14.85 20.78
C ARG A 468 -18.06 -15.94 20.19
#